data_AF-A0A7C5VIR3-F1
#
_entry.id   AF-A0A7C5VIR3-F1
#
_cell.length_a   1.000
_cell.length_b   1.000
_cell.length_c   1.000
_cell.angle_alpha   90.00
_cell.angle_beta   90.00
_cell.angle_gamma   90.00
#
_symmetry.space_group_name_H-M   'P 1'
#
loop_
_entity.id
_entity.type
_entity.pdbx_description
1 polymer ?
#
loop_
_entity_poly.entity_id
_entity_poly.type
_entity_poly.pdbx_seq_one_letter_code
_entity_poly.pdbx_strand_id
1 'polypeptide(L)' 'MDSERLLLPYQRRWVRDQSRFKIGLWARQTGKSFAGTLEVVLDAVERPGTLWVLLSAGERQSRELAEK' A
#
# COMPACT_ATOMS: atom_id res chain seq x y z
N MET A 1 -14.34 0.80 13.03
CA MET A 1 -13.24 1.75 13.31
C MET A 1 -13.08 2.65 12.08
N ASP A 2 -12.89 3.95 12.31
CA ASP A 2 -13.20 5.06 11.39
C ASP A 2 -12.29 5.23 10.15
N SER A 3 -11.58 4.17 9.73
CA SER A 3 -10.62 4.20 8.63
C SER A 3 -11.26 4.46 7.26
N GLU A 4 -12.58 4.23 7.13
CA GLU A 4 -13.33 4.60 5.92
C GLU A 4 -13.31 6.10 5.62
N ARG A 5 -13.19 6.96 6.65
CA ARG A 5 -13.09 8.41 6.47
C ARG A 5 -11.69 8.89 6.13
N LEU A 6 -10.66 8.08 6.40
CA LEU A 6 -9.26 8.43 6.12
C LEU A 6 -8.83 8.10 4.68
N LEU A 7 -9.42 7.05 4.08
CA LEU A 7 -9.07 6.62 2.73
C LEU A 7 -10.01 7.21 1.68
N LEU A 8 -9.40 7.75 0.62
CA LEU A 8 -10.13 8.11 -0.60
C LEU A 8 -10.80 6.85 -1.19
N PRO A 9 -11.93 6.98 -1.91
CA PRO A 9 -12.69 5.83 -2.39
C PRO A 9 -11.86 4.82 -3.20
N TYR A 10 -10.92 5.29 -4.01
CA TYR A 10 -10.05 4.43 -4.81
C TYR A 10 -8.93 3.75 -3.99
N GLN A 11 -8.42 4.41 -2.94
CA GLN A 11 -7.46 3.80 -2.01
C GLN A 11 -8.15 2.69 -1.20
N ARG A 12 -9.40 2.92 -0.79
CA ARG A 12 -10.20 1.91 -0.09
C ARG A 12 -10.43 0.68 -0.96
N ARG A 13 -10.74 0.88 -2.25
CA ARG A 13 -10.88 -0.22 -3.22
C ARG A 13 -9.58 -1.02 -3.33
N TRP A 14 -8.42 -0.35 -3.40
CA TRP A 14 -7.11 -1.00 -3.45
C TRP A 14 -6.80 -1.87 -2.24
N VAL A 15 -6.99 -1.34 -1.03
CA VAL A 15 -6.68 -2.03 0.23
C VAL A 15 -7.62 -3.23 0.46
N ARG A 16 -8.88 -3.12 0.01
CA ARG A 16 -9.87 -4.20 0.15
C ARG A 16 -9.75 -5.28 -0.92
N ASP A 17 -9.04 -5.03 -2.01
CA ASP A 17 -8.84 -6.03 -3.06
C ASP A 17 -7.87 -7.12 -2.59
N GLN A 18 -8.41 -8.33 -2.38
CA GLN A 18 -7.71 -9.53 -1.91
C GLN A 18 -7.23 -10.42 -3.08
N SER A 19 -7.27 -9.93 -4.31
CA SER A 19 -6.76 -10.66 -5.48
C SER A 19 -5.27 -10.96 -5.30
N ARG A 20 -4.88 -12.23 -5.51
CA ARG A 20 -3.48 -12.67 -5.43
C ARG A 20 -2.55 -11.82 -6.31
N PHE A 21 -3.05 -11.42 -7.47
CA PHE A 21 -2.36 -10.51 -8.38
C PHE A 21 -3.26 -9.30 -8.63
N LYS A 22 -2.70 -8.11 -8.44
CA LYS A 22 -3.38 -6.85 -8.72
C LYS A 22 -2.44 -5.86 -9.38
N ILE A 23 -3.01 -4.99 -10.21
CA ILE A 23 -2.29 -3.95 -10.93
C ILE A 23 -3.01 -2.62 -10.73
N GLY A 24 -2.23 -1.55 -10.52
CA GLY A 24 -2.76 -0.20 -10.34
C GLY A 24 -2.16 0.76 -11.35
N LEU A 25 -3.01 1.40 -12.17
CA LEU A 25 -2.64 2.58 -12.95
C LEU A 25 -3.16 3.85 -12.25
N TRP A 26 -2.25 4.63 -11.67
CA TRP A 26 -2.58 5.77 -10.81
C TRP A 26 -1.89 7.04 -11.30
N ALA A 27 -2.59 8.17 -11.26
CA ALA A 27 -2.00 9.48 -11.49
C ALA A 27 -1.00 9.85 -10.37
N ARG A 28 -0.15 10.84 -10.63
CA ARG A 28 0.77 11.38 -9.62
C ARG A 28 -0.02 12.04 -8.47
N GLN A 29 0.59 12.07 -7.28
CA GLN A 29 0.04 12.74 -6.08
C GLN A 29 -1.35 12.23 -5.62
N THR A 30 -1.72 11.01 -5.99
CA THR A 30 -2.98 10.34 -5.57
C THR A 30 -2.84 9.50 -4.29
N GLY A 31 -1.68 9.56 -3.63
CA GLY A 31 -1.45 8.75 -2.43
C GLY A 31 -1.34 7.24 -2.71
N LYS A 32 -0.94 6.83 -3.92
CA LYS A 32 -0.71 5.41 -4.27
C LYS A 32 0.27 4.70 -3.33
N SER A 33 1.34 5.38 -2.93
CA SER A 33 2.35 4.79 -2.05
C SER A 33 1.81 4.58 -0.65
N PHE A 34 0.97 5.50 -0.15
CA PHE A 34 0.31 5.34 1.15
C PHE A 34 -0.64 4.15 1.17
N ALA A 35 -1.47 3.99 0.14
CA ALA A 35 -2.36 2.83 0.05
C ALA A 35 -1.59 1.51 -0.09
N GLY A 36 -0.50 1.50 -0.86
CA GLY A 36 0.36 0.33 -1.03
C GLY A 36 1.11 -0.07 0.24
N THR A 37 1.66 0.87 1.01
CA THR A 37 2.33 0.53 2.28
C THR A 37 1.35 0.20 3.39
N LEU A 38 0.17 0.83 3.42
CA LEU A 38 -0.89 0.47 4.37
C LEU A 38 -1.32 -0.99 4.22
N GLU A 39 -1.44 -1.50 3.00
CA GLU A 39 -1.74 -2.92 2.76
C GLU A 39 -0.69 -3.84 3.39
N VAL A 40 0.60 -3.54 3.20
CA VAL A 40 1.70 -4.31 3.79
C VAL A 40 1.62 -4.30 5.32
N VAL A 41 1.37 -3.13 5.91
CA VAL A 41 1.24 -3.00 7.37
C VAL A 41 0.03 -3.78 7.89
N LEU A 42 -1.11 -3.71 7.20
CA LEU A 42 -2.31 -4.45 7.59
C LEU A 42 -2.08 -5.96 7.53
N ASP A 43 -1.44 -6.46 6.46
CA ASP A 43 -1.12 -7.88 6.34
C ASP A 43 -0.10 -8.32 7.41
N ALA A 44 0.93 -7.53 7.71
CA ALA A 44 1.91 -7.84 8.75
C ALA A 44 1.30 -7.85 10.17
N VAL A 45 0.29 -7.01 10.42
CA VAL A 45 -0.47 -7.00 11.68
C VAL A 45 -1.38 -8.22 11.78
N GLU A 46 -2.06 -8.59 10.70
CA GLU A 46 -2.94 -9.77 10.65
C GLU A 46 -2.15 -11.08 10.66
N ARG A 47 -0.97 -11.09 10.04
CA ARG A 47 -0.09 -12.25 9.83
C ARG A 47 1.34 -11.92 10.25
N PRO A 48 1.63 -11.96 11.56
CA PRO A 48 2.96 -11.71 12.07
C PRO A 48 4.00 -12.63 11.44
N GLY A 49 5.13 -12.06 11.02
CA GLY A 49 6.22 -12.79 10.38
C GLY A 49 6.12 -12.92 8.86
N THR A 50 5.07 -12.39 8.22
CA THR A 50 5.06 -12.24 6.76
C THR A 50 6.17 -11.28 6.32
N LEU A 51 7.03 -11.75 5.40
CA LEU A 51 8.05 -10.92 4.77
C LEU A 51 7.50 -10.30 3.48
N TRP A 52 7.47 -8.97 3.44
CA TRP A 52 7.12 -8.20 2.24
C TRP A 52 8.35 -7.60 1.57
N VAL A 53 8.34 -7.57 0.24
CA VAL A 53 9.37 -6.91 -0.57
C VAL A 53 8.72 -5.78 -1.37
N LEU A 54 9.19 -4.55 -1.13
CA LEU A 54 8.76 -3.36 -1.86
C LEU A 54 9.88 -2.94 -2.84
N LEU A 55 9.57 -2.90 -4.13
CA LEU A 55 10.52 -2.54 -5.19
C LEU A 55 10.13 -1.23 -5.86
N SER A 56 11.13 -0.39 -6.12
CA SER A 56 11.00 0.86 -6.89
C SER A 56 12.07 0.94 -7.98
N ALA A 57 11.97 1.92 -8.87
CA ALA A 57 12.89 2.06 -10.00
C ALA A 57 14.33 2.43 -9.59
N GLY A 58 14.54 2.93 -8.37
CA GLY A 58 15.87 3.22 -7.84
C GLY A 58 15.91 3.23 -6.32
N GLU A 59 17.13 3.12 -5.76
CA GLU A 59 17.36 2.97 -4.32
C GLU A 59 16.71 4.10 -3.49
N ARG A 60 16.86 5.36 -3.92
CA ARG A 60 16.26 6.51 -3.23
C ARG A 60 14.75 6.34 -3.07
N GLN A 61 14.06 5.93 -4.14
CA GLN A 61 12.61 5.74 -4.11
C GLN A 61 12.22 4.56 -3.22
N SER A 62 13.02 3.49 -3.21
CA SER A 62 12.80 2.35 -2.31
C SER A 62 12.93 2.77 -0.84
N ARG A 63 13.92 3.62 -0.51
CA ARG A 63 14.10 4.16 0.86
C ARG A 63 12.94 5.08 1.26
N GLU A 64 12.57 6.02 0.40
CA GLU A 64 11.41 6.89 0.61
C GLU A 64 10.10 6.11 0.83
N LEU A 65 9.95 4.96 0.16
CA LEU A 65 8.80 4.08 0.35
C LEU A 65 8.86 3.30 1.66
N ALA A 66 10.06 2.91 2.11
CA ALA A 66 10.25 2.18 3.37
C ALA A 66 10.06 3.07 4.62
N GLU A 67 10.26 4.38 4.49
CA GLU A 67 10.05 5.36 5.56
C GLU A 67 8.59 5.82 5.73
N LYS A 68 7.69 5.36 4.85
CA LYS A 68 6.25 5.68 4.88
C LYS A 68 5.53 5.00 6.04
#